data_AF-G0U190-F1
#
_entry.id   AF-G0U190-F1
#
_cell.length_a   1.000
_cell.length_b   1.000
_cell.length_c   1.000
_cell.angle_alpha   90.00
_cell.angle_beta   90.00
_cell.angle_gamma   90.00
#
_symmetry.space_group_name_H-M   'P 1'
#
loop_
_entity.id
_entity.type
_entity.pdbx_description
1 polymer ?
#
loop_
_entity_poly.entity_id
_entity_poly.type
_entity_poly.pdbx_seq_one_letter_code
_entity_poly.pdbx_strand_id
1 'polypeptide(L)'
;SLQVHQEYLEAFRRLYKTLGQLVYKKEKRLEEIDRNIRTTHIQLEFAIETFDPNAKQHSDRKKELYKLRAQVEEELEMLKDKMAQALEMFGPTEDALNQAGIEFVHPAEEVEDGNMNRRSKMVEYRAHLAKQEEVKIAAEREELKRSKMLQSQQHRGRTVQQITQ
;
A
#
# COMPACT_ATOMS: atom_id res chain seq x y z
N SER A 1 -29.42 -5.78 31.99
CA SER A 1 -30.32 -4.63 31.75
C SER A 1 -29.97 -4.03 30.40
N LEU A 2 -30.88 -3.28 29.76
CA LEU A 2 -30.65 -2.66 28.46
C LEU A 2 -29.41 -1.75 28.44
N GLN A 3 -29.14 -1.06 29.55
CA GLN A 3 -27.96 -0.24 29.74
C GLN A 3 -26.64 -1.02 29.57
N VAL A 4 -26.56 -2.25 30.08
CA VAL A 4 -25.36 -3.10 29.95
C VAL A 4 -25.08 -3.43 28.48
N HIS A 5 -26.13 -3.66 27.68
CA HIS A 5 -25.99 -3.92 26.25
C HIS A 5 -25.51 -2.69 25.47
N GLN A 6 -25.96 -1.50 25.84
CA GLN A 6 -25.46 -0.25 25.27
C GLN A 6 -23.98 0.00 25.62
N GLU A 7 -23.59 -0.24 26.88
CA GLU A 7 -22.19 -0.15 27.30
C GLU A 7 -21.31 -1.18 26.58
N TYR A 8 -21.81 -2.40 26.39
CA TYR A 8 -21.11 -3.44 25.64
C TYR A 8 -20.96 -3.10 24.15
N LEU A 9 -21.97 -2.49 23.52
CA LEU A 9 -21.87 -1.98 22.15
C LEU A 9 -20.71 -0.99 22.00
N GLU A 10 -20.56 -0.05 22.93
CA GLU A 10 -19.45 0.92 22.86
C GLU A 10 -18.08 0.26 23.07
N ALA A 11 -18.00 -0.72 23.96
CA ALA A 11 -16.78 -1.50 24.17
C ALA A 11 -16.42 -2.32 22.92
N PHE A 12 -17.39 -3.02 22.35
CA PHE A 12 -17.25 -3.79 21.12
C PHE A 12 -16.82 -2.89 19.96
N ARG A 13 -17.47 -1.73 19.79
CA ARG A 13 -17.12 -0.75 18.74
C ARG A 13 -15.65 -0.33 18.82
N ARG A 14 -15.14 0.02 20.01
CA ARG A 14 -13.73 0.40 20.22
C ARG A 14 -12.77 -0.74 19.88
N LEU A 15 -13.09 -1.96 20.34
CA LEU A 15 -12.29 -3.15 20.08
C LEU A 15 -12.26 -3.46 18.58
N TYR A 16 -13.43 -3.60 17.95
CA TYR A 16 -13.58 -4.01 16.57
C TYR A 16 -12.92 -3.02 15.61
N LYS A 17 -13.07 -1.72 15.88
CA LYS A 17 -12.36 -0.66 15.15
C LYS A 17 -10.85 -0.78 15.26
N THR A 18 -10.33 -1.06 16.45
CA THR A 18 -8.88 -1.23 16.66
C THR A 18 -8.36 -2.46 15.92
N LEU A 19 -9.06 -3.59 16.03
CA LEU A 19 -8.70 -4.82 15.31
C LEU A 19 -8.74 -4.61 13.80
N GLY A 20 -9.79 -4.01 13.27
CA GLY A 20 -9.92 -3.71 11.83
C GLY A 20 -8.78 -2.81 11.32
N GLN A 21 -8.32 -1.84 12.12
CA GLN A 21 -7.15 -1.03 11.78
C GLN A 21 -5.85 -1.83 11.77
N LEU A 22 -5.67 -2.76 12.72
CA LEU A 22 -4.49 -3.60 12.78
C LEU A 22 -4.46 -4.59 11.61
N VAL A 23 -5.59 -5.24 11.30
CA VAL A 23 -5.76 -6.12 10.13
C VAL A 23 -5.38 -5.37 8.86
N TYR A 24 -5.97 -4.20 8.61
CA TYR A 24 -5.64 -3.39 7.44
C TYR A 24 -4.13 -3.08 7.33
N LYS A 25 -3.49 -2.69 8.45
CA LYS A 25 -2.04 -2.41 8.46
C LYS A 25 -1.21 -3.66 8.16
N LYS A 26 -1.59 -4.82 8.69
CA LYS A 26 -0.90 -6.10 8.46
C LYS A 26 -1.05 -6.56 7.01
N GLU A 27 -2.24 -6.43 6.42
CA GLU A 27 -2.46 -6.69 4.99
C GLU A 27 -1.56 -5.80 4.11
N LYS A 28 -1.49 -4.50 4.42
CA LYS A 28 -0.59 -3.58 3.69
C LYS A 28 0.88 -3.89 3.88
N ARG A 29 1.27 -4.36 5.07
CA ARG A 29 2.64 -4.82 5.32
C ARG A 29 2.95 -6.08 4.51
N LEU A 30 2.02 -7.02 4.41
CA LEU A 30 2.18 -8.23 3.63
C LEU A 30 2.36 -7.91 2.13
N GLU A 31 1.51 -7.03 1.58
CA GLU A 31 1.64 -6.52 0.20
C GLU A 31 3.01 -5.87 -0.08
N GLU A 32 3.59 -5.19 0.91
CA GLU A 32 4.93 -4.59 0.81
C GLU A 32 6.03 -5.66 0.84
N ILE A 33 5.94 -6.63 1.76
CA ILE A 33 6.90 -7.74 1.84
C ILE A 33 6.91 -8.54 0.53
N ASP A 34 5.74 -8.86 -0.03
CA ASP A 34 5.63 -9.57 -1.30
C ASP A 34 6.28 -8.80 -2.46
N ARG A 35 6.10 -7.47 -2.50
CA ARG A 35 6.81 -6.61 -3.47
C ARG A 35 8.31 -6.68 -3.29
N ASN A 36 8.79 -6.59 -2.05
CA ASN A 36 10.22 -6.65 -1.75
C ASN A 36 10.82 -8.02 -2.11
N ILE A 37 10.10 -9.12 -1.86
CA ILE A 37 10.51 -10.47 -2.28
C ILE A 37 10.70 -10.53 -3.80
N ARG A 38 9.74 -10.00 -4.57
CA ARG A 38 9.84 -9.96 -6.04
C ARG A 38 11.05 -9.15 -6.50
N THR A 39 11.23 -7.94 -5.97
CA THR A 39 12.37 -7.08 -6.32
C THR A 39 13.70 -7.75 -5.98
N THR A 40 13.84 -8.30 -4.77
CA THR A 40 15.08 -8.98 -4.34
C THR A 40 15.32 -10.25 -5.16
N HIS A 41 14.28 -10.96 -5.60
CA HIS A 41 14.45 -12.10 -6.49
C HIS A 41 15.03 -11.67 -7.85
N ILE A 42 14.51 -10.60 -8.46
CA ILE A 42 15.06 -10.08 -9.73
C ILE A 42 16.52 -9.66 -9.56
N GLN A 43 16.84 -8.96 -8.47
CA GLN A 43 18.23 -8.57 -8.16
C GLN A 43 19.15 -9.79 -7.99
N LEU A 44 18.65 -10.85 -7.36
CA LEU A 44 19.39 -12.10 -7.21
C LEU A 44 19.67 -12.77 -8.56
N GLU A 45 18.67 -12.92 -9.42
CA GLU A 45 18.85 -13.53 -10.75
C GLU A 45 19.89 -12.74 -11.56
N PHE A 46 19.76 -11.41 -11.60
CA PHE A 46 20.71 -10.56 -12.30
C PHE A 46 22.14 -10.67 -11.74
N ALA A 47 22.29 -10.69 -10.41
CA ALA A 47 23.58 -10.86 -9.76
C ALA A 47 24.22 -12.23 -10.08
N ILE A 48 23.41 -13.30 -10.17
CA ILE A 48 23.90 -14.63 -10.58
C ILE A 48 24.37 -14.60 -12.03
N GLU A 49 23.56 -14.06 -12.95
CA GLU A 49 23.88 -13.98 -14.38
C GLU A 49 25.15 -13.16 -14.67
N THR A 50 25.39 -12.11 -13.86
CA THR A 50 26.53 -11.21 -14.02
C THR A 50 27.73 -11.58 -13.15
N PHE A 51 27.66 -12.71 -12.42
CA PHE A 51 28.68 -13.14 -11.45
C PHE A 51 29.01 -12.05 -10.40
N ASP A 52 28.01 -11.25 -10.03
CA ASP A 52 28.13 -10.20 -9.01
C ASP A 52 28.31 -10.85 -7.62
N PRO A 53 29.35 -10.49 -6.85
CA PRO A 53 29.59 -11.02 -5.50
C PRO A 53 28.42 -10.78 -4.51
N ASN A 54 27.52 -9.83 -4.80
CA ASN A 54 26.36 -9.52 -3.99
C ASN A 54 25.23 -10.57 -4.09
N ALA A 55 25.32 -11.56 -4.99
CA ALA A 55 24.30 -12.61 -5.14
C ALA A 55 23.95 -13.29 -3.79
N LYS A 56 24.96 -13.57 -2.95
CA LYS A 56 24.74 -14.16 -1.63
C LYS A 56 23.90 -13.25 -0.73
N GLN A 57 24.17 -11.94 -0.73
CA GLN A 57 23.42 -10.97 0.07
C GLN A 57 21.95 -10.91 -0.33
N HIS A 58 21.65 -10.90 -1.65
CA HIS A 58 20.27 -10.92 -2.14
C HIS A 58 19.56 -12.23 -1.78
N SER A 59 20.24 -13.37 -1.87
CA SER A 59 19.71 -14.67 -1.41
C SER A 59 19.34 -14.65 0.07
N ASP A 60 20.26 -14.20 0.93
CA ASP A 60 20.02 -14.17 2.38
C ASP A 60 18.91 -13.17 2.73
N ARG A 61 18.87 -12.00 2.07
CA ARG A 61 17.77 -11.05 2.23
C ARG A 61 16.42 -11.63 1.81
N LYS A 62 16.36 -12.39 0.72
CA LYS A 62 15.14 -13.07 0.26
C LYS A 62 14.64 -14.07 1.30
N LYS A 63 15.54 -14.85 1.93
CA LYS A 63 15.17 -15.78 3.02
C LYS A 63 14.60 -15.05 4.23
N GLU A 64 15.22 -13.95 4.65
CA GLU A 64 14.70 -13.15 5.79
C GLU A 64 13.34 -12.52 5.48
N LEU A 65 13.11 -12.08 4.23
CA LEU A 65 11.80 -11.58 3.82
C LEU A 65 10.72 -12.67 3.89
N TYR A 66 11.02 -13.92 3.53
CA TYR A 66 10.07 -15.03 3.67
C TYR A 66 9.75 -15.35 5.13
N LYS A 67 10.74 -15.31 6.03
CA LYS A 67 10.49 -15.49 7.47
C LYS A 67 9.56 -14.39 8.01
N LEU A 68 9.86 -13.14 7.66
CA LEU A 68 9.03 -12.00 8.05
C LEU A 68 7.61 -12.10 7.46
N ARG A 69 7.47 -12.58 6.23
CA ARG A 69 6.18 -12.83 5.58
C ARG A 69 5.34 -13.81 6.40
N ALA A 70 5.91 -14.97 6.74
CA ALA A 70 5.24 -16.00 7.52
C ALA A 70 4.81 -15.49 8.91
N GLN A 71 5.68 -14.75 9.59
CA GLN A 71 5.33 -14.13 10.89
C GLN A 71 4.14 -13.17 10.76
N VAL A 72 4.15 -12.31 9.74
CA VAL A 72 3.07 -11.34 9.52
C VAL A 72 1.76 -12.03 9.13
N GLU A 73 1.82 -13.13 8.39
CA GLU A 73 0.64 -13.96 8.06
C GLU A 73 0.03 -14.59 9.31
N GLU A 74 0.84 -15.18 10.19
CA GLU A 74 0.38 -15.75 11.46
C GLU A 74 -0.28 -14.68 12.34
N GLU A 75 0.36 -13.51 12.48
CA GLU A 75 -0.21 -12.39 13.22
C GLU A 75 -1.51 -11.86 12.61
N LEU A 76 -1.62 -11.85 11.29
CA LEU A 76 -2.83 -11.44 10.59
C LEU A 76 -3.97 -12.42 10.84
N GLU A 77 -3.69 -13.73 10.80
CA GLU A 77 -4.70 -14.76 11.06
C GLU A 77 -5.21 -14.68 12.50
N MET A 78 -4.30 -14.56 13.47
CA MET A 78 -4.67 -14.36 14.88
C MET A 78 -5.57 -13.14 15.08
N LEU A 79 -5.36 -12.05 14.33
CA LEU A 79 -6.21 -10.87 14.42
C LEU A 79 -7.60 -11.11 13.80
N LYS A 80 -7.68 -11.84 12.69
CA LYS A 80 -8.94 -12.21 12.05
C LYS A 80 -9.77 -13.14 12.94
N ASP A 81 -9.13 -14.13 13.55
CA ASP A 81 -9.78 -15.01 14.53
C ASP A 81 -10.34 -14.22 15.73
N LYS A 82 -9.56 -13.28 16.25
CA LYS A 82 -10.03 -12.38 17.33
C LYS A 82 -11.23 -11.54 16.90
N MET A 83 -11.27 -11.07 15.65
CA MET A 83 -12.42 -10.34 15.13
C MET A 83 -13.65 -11.22 14.99
N ALA A 84 -13.49 -12.44 14.48
CA ALA A 84 -14.58 -13.42 14.37
C ALA A 84 -15.16 -13.75 15.76
N GLN A 85 -14.31 -14.06 16.74
CA GLN A 85 -14.74 -14.31 18.11
C GLN A 85 -15.44 -13.10 18.73
N ALA A 86 -14.93 -11.88 18.50
CA ALA A 86 -15.56 -10.67 19.00
C ALA A 86 -16.97 -10.45 18.41
N LEU A 87 -17.18 -10.79 17.14
CA LEU A 87 -18.52 -10.75 16.51
C LEU A 87 -19.47 -11.77 17.13
N GLU A 88 -19.02 -13.02 17.30
CA GLU A 88 -19.83 -14.07 17.91
C GLU A 88 -20.27 -13.68 19.33
N MET A 89 -19.35 -13.12 20.13
CA MET A 89 -19.66 -12.63 21.47
C MET A 89 -20.59 -11.41 21.47
N PHE A 90 -20.63 -10.64 20.39
CA PHE A 90 -21.52 -9.48 20.26
C PHE A 90 -22.96 -9.84 19.89
N GLY A 91 -23.19 -10.99 19.23
CA GLY A 91 -24.52 -11.43 18.78
C GLY A 91 -25.65 -11.30 19.83
N PRO A 92 -25.48 -11.79 21.08
CA PRO A 92 -26.51 -11.64 22.10
C PRO A 92 -26.84 -10.18 22.46
N THR A 93 -25.86 -9.28 22.35
CA THR A 93 -26.06 -7.84 22.58
C THR A 93 -26.79 -7.22 21.40
N GLU A 94 -26.40 -7.55 20.17
CA GLU A 94 -27.09 -7.12 18.97
C GLU A 94 -28.58 -7.50 19.00
N ASP A 95 -28.89 -8.76 19.29
CA ASP A 95 -30.27 -9.25 19.41
C ASP A 95 -31.08 -8.48 20.46
N ALA A 96 -30.49 -8.23 21.63
CA ALA A 96 -31.14 -7.51 22.72
C ALA A 96 -31.42 -6.03 22.35
N LEU A 97 -30.49 -5.38 21.66
CA LEU A 97 -30.67 -4.00 21.19
C LEU A 97 -31.74 -3.92 20.09
N ASN A 98 -31.72 -4.86 19.14
CA ASN A 98 -32.71 -4.96 18.07
C ASN A 98 -34.12 -5.20 18.62
N GLN A 99 -34.28 -6.13 19.57
CA GLN A 99 -35.56 -6.40 20.24
C GLN A 99 -36.08 -5.19 21.02
N ALA A 100 -35.18 -4.35 21.55
CA ALA A 100 -35.53 -3.12 22.23
C ALA A 100 -35.82 -1.94 21.27
N GLY A 101 -35.70 -2.14 19.95
CA GLY A 101 -35.89 -1.10 18.95
C GLY A 101 -34.80 -0.02 18.96
N ILE A 102 -33.60 -0.34 19.45
CA ILE A 102 -32.47 0.59 19.43
C ILE A 102 -31.79 0.49 18.07
N GLU A 103 -31.83 1.58 17.31
CA GLU A 103 -31.08 1.72 16.07
C GLU A 103 -29.61 2.05 16.35
N PHE A 104 -28.70 1.32 15.71
CA PHE A 104 -27.26 1.60 15.71
C PHE A 104 -26.63 1.13 14.40
N VAL A 105 -25.51 1.74 14.01
CA VAL A 105 -24.67 1.24 12.91
C VAL A 105 -23.81 0.11 13.45
N HIS A 106 -23.82 -1.03 12.76
CA HIS A 106 -23.05 -2.18 13.18
C HIS A 106 -21.54 -1.87 13.10
N PRO A 107 -20.74 -2.10 14.16
CA PRO A 107 -19.32 -1.72 14.14
C PRO A 107 -18.47 -2.35 13.03
N ALA A 108 -18.93 -3.46 12.43
CA ALA A 108 -18.27 -4.02 11.25
C ALA A 108 -18.45 -3.16 9.99
N GLU A 109 -19.63 -2.57 9.80
CA GLU A 109 -19.90 -1.65 8.70
C GLU A 109 -19.06 -0.38 8.84
N GLU A 110 -18.94 0.17 10.06
CA GLU A 110 -18.06 1.32 10.33
C GLU A 110 -16.59 1.06 9.94
N VAL A 111 -16.12 -0.18 10.18
CA VAL A 111 -14.76 -0.59 9.82
C VAL A 111 -14.61 -0.73 8.31
N GLU A 112 -15.59 -1.33 7.64
CA GLU A 112 -15.60 -1.48 6.18
C GLU A 112 -15.59 -0.12 5.48
N ASP A 113 -16.49 0.78 5.87
CA ASP A 113 -16.55 2.15 5.36
C ASP A 113 -15.25 2.91 5.61
N GLY A 114 -14.67 2.75 6.81
CA GLY A 114 -13.37 3.32 7.14
C GLY A 114 -12.24 2.80 6.23
N ASN A 115 -12.25 1.51 5.91
CA ASN A 115 -11.28 0.89 5.02
C ASN A 115 -11.48 1.33 3.56
N MET A 116 -12.72 1.43 3.09
CA MET A 116 -13.06 1.93 1.76
C MET A 116 -12.62 3.38 1.57
N ASN A 117 -12.91 4.24 2.54
CA ASN A 117 -12.45 5.62 2.53
C ASN A 117 -10.92 5.75 2.48
N ARG A 118 -10.19 4.90 3.22
CA ARG A 118 -8.72 4.86 3.15
C ARG A 118 -8.22 4.45 1.77
N ARG A 119 -8.84 3.43 1.16
CA ARG A 119 -8.49 2.97 -0.19
C ARG A 119 -8.74 4.07 -1.23
N SER A 120 -9.87 4.76 -1.18
CA SER A 120 -10.18 5.88 -2.09
C SER A 120 -9.12 6.97 -2.00
N LYS A 121 -8.82 7.45 -0.78
CA LYS A 121 -7.80 8.49 -0.55
C LYS A 121 -6.43 8.09 -1.09
N MET A 122 -6.05 6.82 -0.93
CA MET A 122 -4.78 6.32 -1.46
C MET A 122 -4.74 6.29 -2.98
N VAL A 123 -5.86 5.97 -3.64
CA VAL A 123 -5.98 5.99 -5.10
C VAL A 123 -5.90 7.44 -5.61
N GLU A 124 -6.65 8.35 -5.01
CA GLU A 124 -6.62 9.78 -5.33
C GLU A 124 -5.21 10.37 -5.19
N TYR A 125 -4.53 10.05 -4.08
CA TYR A 125 -3.16 10.49 -3.85
C TYR A 125 -2.18 9.95 -4.91
N ARG A 126 -2.29 8.66 -5.27
CA ARG A 126 -1.47 8.06 -6.34
C ARG A 126 -1.73 8.72 -7.69
N ALA A 127 -2.99 9.02 -8.02
CA ALA A 127 -3.35 9.73 -9.24
C ALA A 127 -2.75 11.15 -9.26
N HIS A 128 -2.76 11.85 -8.12
CA HIS A 128 -2.14 13.16 -8.01
C HIS A 128 -0.62 13.12 -8.24
N LEU A 129 0.08 12.15 -7.63
CA LEU A 129 1.52 11.97 -7.84
C LEU A 129 1.86 11.61 -9.29
N ALA A 130 1.09 10.70 -9.91
CA ALA A 130 1.30 10.33 -11.31
C ALA A 130 1.16 11.54 -12.24
N LYS A 131 0.15 12.38 -12.03
CA LYS A 131 -0.03 13.63 -12.79
C LYS A 131 1.13 14.61 -12.61
N GLN A 132 1.67 14.74 -11.40
CA GLN A 132 2.85 15.59 -11.17
C GLN A 132 4.07 15.05 -11.92
N GLU A 133 4.25 13.74 -11.96
CA GLU A 133 5.36 13.10 -12.67
C GLU A 133 5.24 13.27 -14.19
N GLU A 134 4.03 13.13 -14.75
CA GLU A 134 3.76 13.40 -16.17
C GLU A 134 4.12 14.83 -16.57
N VAL A 135 3.82 15.81 -15.71
CA VAL A 135 4.17 17.22 -15.94
C VAL A 135 5.69 17.41 -15.96
N LYS A 136 6.44 16.78 -15.04
CA LYS A 136 7.91 16.84 -15.03
C LYS A 136 8.51 16.22 -16.29
N ILE A 137 8.06 15.02 -16.66
CA ILE A 137 8.52 14.34 -17.87
C ILE A 137 8.24 15.17 -19.12
N ALA A 138 7.09 15.85 -19.19
CA ALA A 138 6.75 16.73 -20.30
C ALA A 138 7.70 17.93 -20.39
N ALA A 139 8.03 18.56 -19.26
CA ALA A 139 8.98 19.68 -19.19
C ALA A 139 10.39 19.24 -19.61
N GLU A 140 10.90 18.13 -19.07
CA GLU A 140 12.21 17.57 -19.45
C GLU A 140 12.28 17.22 -20.94
N ARG A 141 11.20 16.65 -21.50
CA ARG A 141 11.10 16.36 -22.94
C ARG A 141 11.14 17.64 -23.78
N GLU A 142 10.49 18.71 -23.33
CA GLU A 142 10.53 19.99 -24.04
C GLU A 142 11.92 20.62 -23.98
N GLU A 143 12.59 20.58 -22.83
CA GLU A 143 13.96 21.05 -22.66
C GLU A 143 14.96 20.28 -23.54
N LEU A 144 14.84 18.94 -23.59
CA LEU A 144 15.62 18.11 -24.49
C LEU A 144 15.38 18.46 -25.96
N LYS A 145 14.13 18.75 -26.36
CA LYS A 145 13.81 19.21 -27.72
C LYS A 145 14.47 20.55 -28.03
N ARG A 146 14.38 21.54 -27.12
CA ARG A 146 15.01 22.85 -27.27
C ARG A 146 16.54 22.74 -27.37
N SER A 147 17.16 21.94 -26.51
CA SER A 147 18.60 21.68 -26.53
C SER A 147 19.06 21.05 -27.84
N LYS A 148 18.31 20.06 -28.36
CA LYS A 148 18.59 19.46 -29.68
C LYS A 148 18.47 20.46 -30.83
N MET A 149 17.45 21.34 -30.79
CA MET A 149 17.29 22.39 -31.81
C MET A 149 18.48 23.37 -31.79
N LEU A 150 18.90 23.83 -30.61
CA LEU A 150 20.05 24.74 -30.45
C LEU A 150 21.35 24.09 -30.92
N GLN A 151 21.61 22.84 -30.57
CA GLN A 151 22.78 22.09 -31.07
C GLN A 151 22.75 21.95 -32.60
N SER A 152 21.60 21.66 -33.19
CA SER A 152 21.45 21.53 -34.65
C SER A 152 21.69 22.86 -35.39
N GLN A 153 21.26 23.99 -34.80
CA GLN A 153 21.50 25.32 -35.34
C GLN A 153 22.97 25.73 -35.23
N GLN A 154 23.63 25.41 -34.11
CA GLN A 154 25.07 25.63 -33.94
C GLN A 154 25.91 24.78 -34.91
N HIS A 155 25.50 23.54 -35.17
CA HIS A 155 26.16 22.70 -36.18
C HIS A 155 26.01 23.28 -37.59
N ARG A 156 24.81 23.70 -38.00
CA ARG A 156 24.61 24.36 -39.32
C ARG A 156 25.40 25.66 -39.46
N GLY A 157 25.46 26.48 -38.41
CA GLY A 157 26.24 27.72 -38.42
C GLY A 157 27.74 27.50 -38.61
N ARG A 158 28.31 26.43 -38.03
CA ARG A 158 29.72 26.04 -38.22
C ARG A 158 30.00 25.50 -39.62
N THR A 159 29.09 24.71 -40.20
CA THR A 159 29.27 24.16 -41.55
C THR A 159 29.27 25.26 -42.62
N VAL A 160 28.45 26.30 -42.46
CA VAL A 160 28.40 27.43 -43.41
C VAL A 160 29.69 28.27 -43.36
N GLN A 161 30.28 28.47 -42.18
CA GLN A 161 31.55 29.21 -42.05
C GLN A 161 32.75 28.47 -42.68
N GLN A 162 32.74 27.13 -42.73
CA GLN A 162 33.80 26.35 -43.37
C GLN A 162 33.72 26.28 -44.90
N ILE A 163 32.54 26.54 -45.49
CA ILE A 163 32.35 26.54 -46.96
C ILE A 163 32.63 27.93 -47.58
N THR A 164 32.71 28.98 -46.76
CA THR A 164 32.89 30.37 -47.22
C THR A 164 34.34 30.87 -47.05
N GLN A 165 35.32 29.97 -46.86
CA GLN A 165 36.76 30.27 -46.92
C GLN A 165 37.39 29.57 -48.13
#